data_AF-A0A2S9GFH6-F1
#
_entry.id   AF-A0A2S9GFH6-F1
#
_cell.length_a   1.000
_cell.length_b   1.000
_cell.length_c   1.000
_cell.angle_alpha   90.00
_cell.angle_beta   90.00
_cell.angle_gamma   90.00
#
_symmetry.space_group_name_H-M   'P 1'
#
loop_
_entity.id
_entity.type
_entity.pdbx_description
1 polymer ?
#
loop_
_entity_poly.entity_id
_entity_poly.type
_entity_poly.pdbx_seq_one_letter_code
_entity_poly.pdbx_strand_id
1 'polypeptide(L)' 'MAITEVREVLIEASRDDVMDVLLDLESLTEWSGAHQEIEILERDAEGRPS' A
#
# COMPACT_ATOMS: atom_id res chain seq x y z
N MET A 1 -3.97 20.76 -16.60
CA MET A 1 -3.96 19.61 -17.54
C MET A 1 -4.03 18.36 -16.69
N ALA A 2 -5.04 17.51 -16.89
CA ALA A 2 -5.11 16.22 -16.20
C ALA A 2 -4.40 15.16 -17.05
N ILE A 3 -3.61 14.30 -16.41
CA ILE A 3 -2.89 13.20 -17.05
C ILE A 3 -3.38 11.91 -16.40
N THR A 4 -3.69 10.90 -17.21
CA THR A 4 -4.00 9.55 -16.76
C THR A 4 -2.87 8.63 -17.16
N GLU A 5 -2.31 7.90 -16.19
CA GLU A 5 -1.33 6.85 -16.42
C GLU A 5 -1.91 5.52 -15.92
N VAL A 6 -1.72 4.45 -16.70
CA VAL A 6 -2.06 3.08 -16.31
C VAL A 6 -0.79 2.24 -16.39
N ARG A 7 -0.53 1.45 -15.34
CA ARG A 7 0.55 0.46 -15.31
C ARG A 7 -0.01 -0.87 -14.84
N GLU A 8 0.45 -1.94 -15.45
CA GLU A 8 0.12 -3.32 -15.10
C GLU A 8 1.41 -4.09 -14.83
N VAL A 9 1.44 -4.82 -13.72
CA VAL A 9 2.58 -5.64 -13.30
C VAL A 9 2.05 -6.99 -12.83
N LEU A 10 2.66 -8.08 -13.28
CA LEU A 10 2.37 -9.42 -12.79
C LEU A 10 3.18 -9.66 -11.51
N ILE A 11 2.49 -10.08 -10.45
CA ILE A 11 3.10 -10.49 -9.18
C ILE A 11 2.84 -11.99 -9.02
N GLU A 12 3.90 -12.78 -8.90
CA GLU A 12 3.83 -14.24 -8.70
C GLU A 12 3.56 -14.55 -7.21
N ALA A 13 2.39 -14.16 -6.71
CA ALA A 13 1.95 -14.41 -5.34
C ALA A 13 0.43 -14.64 -5.29
N SER A 14 -0.07 -15.12 -4.15
CA SER A 14 -1.52 -15.20 -3.95
C SER A 14 -2.12 -13.80 -3.80
N ARG A 15 -3.42 -13.67 -4.07
CA ARG A 15 -4.12 -12.40 -3.88
C ARG A 15 -3.99 -11.89 -2.45
N ASP A 16 -4.16 -12.77 -1.47
CA ASP A 16 -4.22 -12.38 -0.07
C ASP A 16 -2.83 -11.91 0.41
N ASP A 17 -1.75 -12.58 -0.01
CA ASP A 17 -0.37 -12.12 0.29
C ASP A 17 -0.10 -10.72 -0.27
N VAL A 18 -0.56 -10.44 -1.50
CA VAL A 18 -0.40 -9.11 -2.11
C VAL A 18 -1.19 -8.06 -1.33
N MET A 19 -2.43 -8.38 -0.95
CA MET A 19 -3.27 -7.46 -0.20
C MET A 19 -2.72 -7.18 1.21
N ASP A 20 -2.13 -8.18 1.87
CA ASP A 20 -1.53 -8.01 3.19
C ASP A 20 -0.35 -7.02 3.15
N VAL A 21 0.51 -7.10 2.12
CA VAL A 21 1.62 -6.14 1.92
C VAL A 21 1.11 -4.75 1.56
N LEU A 22 0.07 -4.64 0.72
CA LEU A 22 -0.49 -3.34 0.32
C LEU A 22 -1.18 -2.59 1.47
N LEU A 23 -1.72 -3.32 2.44
CA LEU A 23 -2.40 -2.76 3.61
C LEU A 23 -1.44 -2.46 4.77
N ASP A 24 -0.23 -3.02 4.75
CA ASP A 24 0.82 -2.70 5.69
C ASP A 24 1.50 -1.35 5.34
N LEU A 25 0.80 -0.27 5.69
CA LEU A 25 1.34 1.09 5.51
C LEU A 25 2.48 1.40 6.48
N GLU A 26 2.59 0.69 7.60
CA GLU A 26 3.60 0.97 8.63
C GLU A 26 5.00 0.57 8.15
N SER A 27 5.12 -0.45 7.31
CA SER A 27 6.39 -0.84 6.66
C SER A 27 6.62 -0.19 5.28
N LEU A 28 5.71 0.66 4.78
CA LEU A 28 5.75 1.17 3.41
C LEU A 28 7.05 1.92 3.07
N THR A 29 7.61 2.65 4.05
CA THR A 29 8.87 3.41 3.87
C THR A 29 10.10 2.51 3.72
N GLU A 30 10.02 1.24 4.11
CA GLU A 30 11.13 0.29 4.03
C GLU A 30 11.37 -0.21 2.59
N TRP A 31 10.32 -0.27 1.77
CA TRP A 31 10.39 -0.83 0.41
C TRP A 31 9.96 0.15 -0.69
N SER A 32 9.25 1.23 -0.35
CA SER A 32 8.81 2.25 -1.29
C SER A 32 9.56 3.56 -1.09
N GLY A 33 10.66 3.75 -1.83
CA GLY A 33 11.47 4.97 -1.74
C GLY A 33 10.74 6.27 -2.13
N ALA A 34 9.51 6.18 -2.64
CA ALA A 34 8.66 7.35 -2.88
C ALA A 34 8.04 7.93 -1.58
N HIS A 35 7.93 7.13 -0.52
CA HIS A 35 7.32 7.51 0.75
C HIS A 35 8.40 7.61 1.84
N GLN A 36 8.46 8.75 2.53
CA GLN A 36 9.54 9.03 3.51
C GLN A 36 9.07 8.96 4.96
N GLU A 37 7.79 9.17 5.23
CA GLU A 37 7.19 9.18 6.55
C GLU A 37 5.76 8.66 6.46
N ILE A 38 5.29 8.02 7.53
CA ILE A 38 3.93 7.49 7.66
C ILE A 38 3.40 7.88 9.05
N GLU A 39 2.15 8.32 9.08
CA GLU A 39 1.37 8.51 10.31
C GLU A 39 -0.01 7.87 10.11
N ILE A 40 -0.42 7.00 11.03
CA ILE A 40 -1.74 6.36 11.00
C ILE A 40 -2.70 7.21 11.84
N LEU A 41 -3.68 7.84 11.18
CA LEU A 41 -4.65 8.72 11.85
C LEU A 41 -5.79 7.94 12.49
N GLU A 42 -6.35 6.98 11.75
CA GLU A 42 -7.51 6.19 12.16
C GLU A 42 -7.33 4.72 11.73
N ARG A 43 -8.07 3.84 12.40
CA ARG A 43 -8.13 2.42 12.08
C ARG A 43 -9.58 1.96 12.03
N ASP A 44 -9.88 1.08 11.09
CA ASP A 44 -11.20 0.48 10.93
C ASP A 44 -11.52 -0.60 11.99
N ALA A 45 -12.70 -1.20 11.88
CA ALA A 45 -13.16 -2.25 12.79
C ALA A 45 -12.30 -3.53 12.75
N GLU A 46 -11.56 -3.73 11.65
CA GLU A 46 -10.64 -4.84 11.44
C GLU A 46 -9.19 -4.48 11.83
N GLY A 47 -8.96 -3.26 12.34
CA GLY A 47 -7.67 -2.76 12.82
C GLY A 47 -6.75 -2.23 11.72
N ARG A 48 -7.24 -2.09 10.48
CA ARG A 48 -6.45 -1.63 9.34
C ARG A 48 -6.47 -0.11 9.24
N PRO A 49 -5.41 0.53 8.72
CA PRO A 49 -5.42 1.96 8.43
C PRO A 49 -6.57 2.34 7.47
N SER A 50 -7.29 3.43 7.78
CA SER A 50 -8.42 3.96 6.97
C SER A 50 -8.30 5.45 6.66
#